data_AF-A0A9Q9YHM0-F1
#
_entry.id   AF-A0A9Q9YHM0-F1
#
_cell.length_a   1.000
_cell.length_b   1.000
_cell.length_c   1.000
_cell.angle_alpha   90.00
_cell.angle_beta   90.00
_cell.angle_gamma   90.00
#
_symmetry.space_group_name_H-M   'P 1'
#
loop_
_entity.id
_entity.type
_entity.pdbx_description
1 polymer ?
#
loop_
_entity_poly.entity_id
_entity_poly.type
_entity_poly.pdbx_seq_one_letter_code
_entity_poly.pdbx_strand_id
1 'polypeptide(L)'
;MTNFTDEDLDNYLQNQVDLRHRLVSKSVEDVQNIIKDLIAEVSSKDARFQSIANSGVHNAILKVLTPTLFLILVPLQGLMGYKKRRTRQWRYYTQNGSHLLSPVREPEKLHQWLELESFVNLSQEWHDARMIIEGDIVPAKVVNVFKEHLEASIKTCRLTS
;
A
#
# COMPACT_ATOMS: atom_id res chain seq x y z
N MET A 1 34.23 21.96 38.43
CA MET A 1 33.03 21.51 37.70
C MET A 1 32.72 22.59 36.69
N THR A 2 32.91 22.31 35.40
CA THR A 2 32.51 23.23 34.33
C THR A 2 30.99 23.29 34.31
N ASN A 3 30.44 24.50 34.43
CA ASN A 3 29.00 24.71 34.41
C ASN A 3 28.48 24.39 33.02
N PHE A 4 27.53 23.46 32.93
CA PHE A 4 26.80 23.17 31.70
C PHE A 4 25.93 24.38 31.39
N THR A 5 26.21 25.06 30.28
CA THR A 5 25.51 26.29 29.90
C THR A 5 24.28 25.96 29.04
N ASP A 6 23.34 26.90 28.93
CA ASP A 6 22.19 26.74 28.03
C ASP A 6 22.64 26.56 26.56
N GLU A 7 23.77 27.16 26.18
CA GLU A 7 24.39 27.00 24.86
C GLU A 7 24.94 25.57 24.65
N ASP A 8 25.48 24.93 25.69
CA ASP A 8 25.90 23.52 25.65
C ASP A 8 24.68 22.58 25.49
N LEU A 9 23.56 22.92 26.14
CA LEU A 9 22.30 22.17 26.02
C LEU A 9 21.71 22.28 24.61
N ASP A 10 21.63 23.49 24.06
CA ASP A 10 21.12 23.72 22.69
C ASP A 10 21.99 23.03 21.64
N ASN A 11 23.32 23.13 21.75
CA ASN A 11 24.24 22.43 20.86
C ASN A 11 24.11 20.90 20.97
N TYR A 12 23.89 20.38 22.17
CA TYR A 12 23.66 18.94 22.36
C TYR A 12 22.34 18.49 21.73
N LEU A 13 21.24 19.22 21.96
CA LEU A 13 19.93 18.92 21.40
C LEU A 13 19.94 19.00 19.87
N GLN A 14 20.54 20.06 19.31
CA GLN A 14 20.67 20.23 17.87
C GLN A 14 21.45 19.08 17.22
N ASN A 15 22.58 18.68 17.81
CA ASN A 15 23.35 17.53 17.32
C ASN A 15 22.56 16.21 17.40
N GLN A 16 21.82 15.96 18.48
CA GLN A 16 20.98 14.75 18.60
C GLN A 16 19.85 14.74 17.57
N VAL A 17 19.20 15.87 17.34
CA VAL A 17 18.14 16.05 16.35
C VAL A 17 18.71 15.86 14.93
N ASP A 18 19.83 16.50 14.61
CA ASP A 18 20.48 16.40 13.30
C ASP A 18 20.96 14.98 12.98
N LEU A 19 21.55 14.29 13.96
CA LEU A 19 21.96 12.89 13.80
C LEU A 19 20.75 11.99 13.52
N ARG A 20 19.65 12.17 14.27
CA ARG A 20 18.41 11.43 14.03
C ARG A 20 17.82 11.74 12.67
N HIS A 21 17.77 13.01 12.26
CA HIS A 21 17.29 13.39 10.93
C HIS A 21 18.13 12.76 9.83
N ARG A 22 19.46 12.77 9.93
CA ARG A 22 20.34 12.12 8.94
C ARG A 22 20.11 10.62 8.85
N LEU A 23 19.96 9.95 10.00
CA LEU A 23 19.68 8.50 10.03
C LEU A 23 18.33 8.16 9.42
N VAL A 24 17.29 8.92 9.77
CA VAL A 24 15.95 8.74 9.19
C VAL A 24 15.97 9.02 7.69
N SER A 25 16.59 10.11 7.24
CA SER A 25 16.70 10.44 5.82
C SER A 25 17.40 9.35 5.02
N LYS A 26 18.53 8.82 5.53
CA LYS A 26 19.23 7.71 4.89
C LYS A 26 18.37 6.44 4.85
N SER A 27 17.73 6.09 5.96
CA SER A 27 16.82 4.94 5.99
C SER A 27 15.64 5.08 5.03
N VAL A 28 15.08 6.28 4.89
CA VAL A 28 14.02 6.58 3.93
C VAL A 28 14.50 6.36 2.51
N GLU A 29 15.69 6.85 2.17
CA GLU A 29 16.29 6.69 0.84
C GLU A 29 16.53 5.20 0.53
N ASP A 30 17.10 4.44 1.47
CA ASP A 30 17.34 3.00 1.31
C ASP A 30 16.02 2.24 1.09
N VAL A 31 14.98 2.52 1.90
CA VAL A 31 13.65 1.92 1.73
C VAL A 31 13.03 2.32 0.40
N GLN A 32 13.13 3.59 -0.01
CA GLN A 32 12.60 4.05 -1.29
C GLN A 32 13.22 3.30 -2.47
N ASN A 33 14.54 3.10 -2.46
CA ASN A 33 15.24 2.35 -3.50
C ASN A 33 14.78 0.89 -3.56
N ILE A 34 14.72 0.21 -2.40
CA ILE A 34 14.26 -1.18 -2.32
C ILE A 34 12.82 -1.32 -2.82
N ILE A 35 11.93 -0.44 -2.38
CA ILE A 35 10.51 -0.48 -2.77
C ILE A 35 10.34 -0.20 -4.25
N LYS A 36 11.09 0.75 -4.80
CA LYS A 36 11.04 1.03 -6.23
C LYS A 36 11.39 -0.20 -7.05
N ASP A 37 12.49 -0.88 -6.72
CA ASP A 37 12.92 -2.08 -7.45
C ASP A 37 11.93 -3.23 -7.28
N LEU A 38 11.42 -3.43 -6.06
CA LEU A 38 10.40 -4.44 -5.78
C LEU A 38 9.11 -4.22 -6.55
N ILE A 39 8.57 -3.00 -6.53
CA ILE A 39 7.30 -2.70 -7.19
C ILE A 39 7.48 -2.67 -8.71
N ALA A 40 8.65 -2.28 -9.23
CA ALA A 40 8.95 -2.43 -10.65
C ALA A 40 8.94 -3.91 -11.09
N GLU A 41 9.52 -4.80 -10.29
CA GLU A 41 9.52 -6.25 -10.54
C GLU A 41 8.14 -6.88 -10.35
N VAL A 42 7.31 -6.38 -9.42
CA VAL A 42 5.90 -6.80 -9.33
C VAL A 42 5.13 -6.33 -10.56
N SER A 43 5.33 -5.09 -10.98
CA SER A 43 4.66 -4.47 -12.14
C SER A 43 5.00 -5.18 -13.45
N SER A 44 6.22 -5.71 -13.60
CA SER A 44 6.61 -6.50 -14.78
C SER A 44 5.89 -7.85 -14.85
N LYS A 45 5.51 -8.43 -13.70
CA LYS A 45 4.77 -9.69 -13.60
C LYS A 45 3.25 -9.49 -13.72
N ASP A 46 2.76 -8.37 -13.20
CA ASP A 46 1.33 -8.04 -13.18
C ASP A 46 1.13 -6.53 -13.31
N ALA A 47 0.73 -6.11 -14.50
CA ALA A 47 0.57 -4.70 -14.88
C ALA A 47 -0.53 -3.97 -14.09
N ARG A 48 -1.39 -4.68 -13.34
CA ARG A 48 -2.39 -4.05 -12.45
C ARG A 48 -1.72 -3.30 -11.31
N PHE A 49 -0.53 -3.72 -10.89
CA PHE A 49 0.25 -3.03 -9.86
C PHE A 49 1.24 -2.09 -10.55
N GLN A 50 0.99 -0.79 -10.46
CA GLN A 50 1.78 0.19 -11.20
C GLN A 50 3.12 0.45 -10.51
N SER A 51 4.19 0.49 -11.30
CA SER A 51 5.50 0.93 -10.84
C SER A 51 5.48 2.35 -10.29
N ILE A 52 6.22 2.58 -9.21
CA ILE A 52 6.35 3.88 -8.56
C ILE A 52 7.54 4.61 -9.18
N ALA A 53 7.28 5.71 -9.89
CA ALA A 53 8.34 6.57 -10.39
C ALA A 53 9.04 7.33 -9.25
N ASN A 54 10.32 7.66 -9.46
CA ASN A 54 11.13 8.48 -8.55
C ASN A 54 10.36 9.73 -8.13
N SER A 55 9.92 9.76 -6.88
CA SER A 55 9.23 10.89 -6.30
C SER A 55 9.81 10.99 -4.89
N GLY A 56 10.49 12.12 -4.66
CA GLY A 56 11.46 12.31 -3.58
C GLY A 56 10.87 12.29 -2.16
N VAL A 57 11.49 13.01 -1.23
CA VAL A 57 11.18 12.95 0.22
C VAL A 57 9.72 13.38 0.56
N HIS A 58 9.01 14.04 -0.36
CA HIS A 58 7.60 14.43 -0.24
C HIS A 58 6.66 13.62 -1.15
N ASN A 59 6.90 12.32 -1.26
CA ASN A 59 6.07 11.43 -2.05
C ASN A 59 4.77 11.07 -1.30
N ALA A 60 3.60 11.31 -1.90
CA ALA A 60 2.33 10.84 -1.34
C ALA A 60 2.25 9.30 -1.22
N ILE A 61 3.10 8.59 -1.98
CA ILE A 61 3.14 7.14 -2.09
C ILE A 61 3.92 6.49 -0.93
N LEU A 62 4.92 7.16 -0.35
CA LEU A 62 5.66 6.66 0.82
C LEU A 62 5.54 7.64 1.98
N LYS A 63 4.92 7.19 3.08
CA LYS A 63 4.78 7.96 4.32
C LYS A 63 5.58 7.31 5.43
N VAL A 64 6.49 8.07 6.02
CA VAL A 64 7.19 7.67 7.25
C VAL A 64 6.24 7.89 8.41
N LEU A 65 5.81 6.81 9.07
CA LEU A 65 4.94 6.90 10.25
C LEU A 65 5.79 7.03 11.52
N THR A 66 6.86 6.26 11.61
CA THR A 66 7.89 6.34 12.65
C THR A 66 9.25 5.97 12.03
N PRO A 67 10.39 6.18 12.71
CA PRO A 67 11.71 5.79 12.18
C PRO A 67 11.86 4.32 11.78
N THR A 68 10.97 3.44 12.26
CA THR A 68 10.98 2.00 11.95
C THR A 68 9.73 1.53 11.20
N LEU A 69 8.79 2.44 10.89
CA LEU A 69 7.51 2.10 10.27
C LEU A 69 7.23 2.99 9.07
N PHE A 70 7.09 2.36 7.91
CA PHE A 70 6.81 3.00 6.63
C PHE A 70 5.46 2.51 6.10
N LEU A 71 4.65 3.43 5.60
CA LEU A 71 3.44 3.14 4.86
C LEU A 71 3.72 3.40 3.38
N ILE A 72 3.49 2.38 2.56
CA ILE A 72 3.69 2.43 1.11
C ILE A 72 2.33 2.20 0.44
N LEU A 73 1.96 3.10 -0.46
CA LEU A 73 0.79 2.97 -1.31
C LEU A 73 1.24 2.40 -2.65
N VAL A 74 0.56 1.36 -3.15
CA VAL A 74 0.83 0.81 -4.48
C VAL A 74 -0.31 1.23 -5.39
N PRO A 75 -0.06 2.08 -6.41
CA PRO A 75 -1.12 2.49 -7.33
C PRO A 75 -1.63 1.29 -8.13
N LEU A 76 -2.95 1.21 -8.28
CA LEU A 76 -3.60 0.19 -9.10
C LEU A 76 -3.99 0.78 -10.45
N GLN A 77 -3.64 0.08 -11.52
CA GLN A 77 -4.00 0.45 -12.90
C GLN A 77 -5.28 -0.27 -13.33
N GLY A 78 -6.08 0.35 -14.19
CA GLY A 78 -7.26 -0.28 -14.81
C GLY A 78 -8.55 -0.20 -14.00
N LEU A 79 -8.55 0.51 -12.86
CA LEU A 79 -9.73 0.81 -12.03
C LEU A 79 -10.11 2.29 -12.08
N MET A 80 -10.45 2.80 -13.26
CA MET A 80 -10.72 4.23 -13.44
C MET A 80 -12.21 4.58 -13.35
N GLY A 81 -12.48 5.80 -12.85
CA GLY A 81 -13.82 6.39 -12.89
C GLY A 81 -14.80 5.71 -11.95
N TYR A 82 -14.39 5.44 -10.70
CA TYR A 82 -15.29 4.93 -9.67
C TYR A 82 -16.52 5.85 -9.53
N LYS A 83 -17.68 5.31 -9.88
CA LYS A 83 -18.99 5.92 -9.70
C LYS A 83 -19.66 5.28 -8.49
N LYS A 84 -19.69 6.01 -7.38
CA LYS A 84 -20.48 5.63 -6.21
C LYS A 84 -21.96 5.62 -6.56
N ARG A 85 -22.52 4.44 -6.89
CA ARG A 85 -23.98 4.30 -7.13
C ARG A 85 -24.73 4.56 -5.82
N ARG A 86 -25.75 5.41 -5.86
CA ARG A 86 -26.58 5.75 -4.68
C ARG A 86 -27.48 4.60 -4.20
N THR A 87 -27.66 3.55 -5.01
CA THR A 87 -28.70 2.52 -4.81
C THR A 87 -28.20 1.08 -4.66
N ARG A 88 -26.90 0.85 -4.45
CA ARG A 88 -26.39 -0.44 -3.97
C ARG A 88 -25.56 -0.20 -2.71
N GLN A 89 -26.25 -0.33 -1.58
CA GLN A 89 -25.64 -0.43 -0.26
C GLN A 89 -24.61 -1.57 -0.30
N TRP A 90 -23.48 -1.36 0.38
CA TRP A 90 -22.40 -2.33 0.62
C TRP A 90 -22.83 -3.79 0.40
N ARG A 91 -22.22 -4.46 -0.57
CA ARG A 91 -22.41 -5.91 -0.73
C ARG A 91 -21.51 -6.62 0.27
N TYR A 92 -22.12 -7.41 1.13
CA TYR A 92 -21.42 -8.12 2.19
C TYR A 92 -21.21 -9.57 1.79
N TYR A 93 -20.08 -10.11 2.17
CA TYR A 93 -19.71 -11.48 1.88
C TYR A 93 -19.14 -12.13 3.13
N THR A 94 -19.35 -13.44 3.23
CA THR A 94 -18.70 -14.25 4.27
C THR A 94 -17.19 -14.32 4.03
N GLN A 95 -16.41 -14.71 5.05
CA GLN A 95 -14.96 -14.95 4.89
C GLN A 95 -14.63 -15.98 3.80
N ASN A 96 -15.57 -16.90 3.51
CA ASN A 96 -15.44 -17.93 2.48
C ASN A 96 -15.91 -17.45 1.10
N GLY A 97 -16.36 -16.20 0.98
CA GLY A 97 -16.71 -15.57 -0.29
C GLY A 97 -18.15 -15.74 -0.75
N SER A 98 -19.04 -16.33 0.04
CA SER A 98 -20.47 -16.38 -0.30
C SER A 98 -21.15 -15.02 -0.10
N HIS A 99 -21.93 -14.58 -1.09
CA HIS A 99 -22.69 -13.33 -1.05
C HIS A 99 -23.81 -13.36 0.00
N LEU A 100 -23.92 -12.29 0.78
CA LEU A 100 -24.95 -12.12 1.79
C LEU A 100 -26.05 -11.21 1.25
N LEU A 101 -27.21 -11.80 0.95
CA LEU A 101 -28.37 -11.12 0.37
C LEU A 101 -29.21 -10.30 1.38
N SER A 102 -28.82 -10.26 2.66
CA SER A 102 -29.59 -9.65 3.76
C SER A 102 -28.78 -8.55 4.45
N PRO A 103 -29.40 -7.47 4.99
CA PRO A 103 -28.71 -6.51 5.84
C PRO A 103 -28.06 -7.25 7.02
N VAL A 104 -26.73 -7.17 7.08
CA VAL A 104 -25.95 -7.92 8.06
C VAL A 104 -25.81 -7.09 9.33
N ARG A 105 -25.95 -7.73 10.50
CA ARG A 105 -25.61 -7.10 11.79
C ARG A 105 -24.10 -6.85 11.82
N GLU A 106 -23.70 -5.67 12.28
CA GLU A 106 -22.29 -5.26 12.39
C GLU A 106 -21.53 -5.31 11.04
N PRO A 107 -22.00 -4.55 10.03
CA PRO A 107 -21.41 -4.54 8.69
C PRO A 107 -19.92 -4.17 8.65
N GLU A 108 -19.44 -3.49 9.68
CA GLU A 108 -18.05 -3.09 9.88
C GLU A 108 -17.13 -4.28 10.19
N LYS A 109 -17.69 -5.40 10.64
CA LYS A 109 -16.97 -6.66 10.89
C LYS A 109 -16.87 -7.55 9.64
N LEU A 110 -17.43 -7.11 8.51
CA LEU A 110 -17.48 -7.87 7.26
C LEU A 110 -16.52 -7.29 6.22
N HIS A 111 -16.06 -8.15 5.31
CA HIS A 111 -15.23 -7.69 4.20
C HIS A 111 -16.08 -6.87 3.23
N GLN A 112 -15.67 -5.62 2.99
CA GLN A 112 -16.27 -4.71 2.01
C GLN A 112 -15.66 -4.97 0.64
N TRP A 113 -16.50 -5.19 -0.38
CA TRP A 113 -16.04 -5.52 -1.74
C TRP A 113 -16.43 -4.42 -2.73
N LEU A 114 -15.67 -4.31 -3.83
CA LEU A 114 -15.86 -3.28 -4.85
C LEU A 114 -16.63 -3.86 -6.03
N GLU A 115 -17.82 -3.33 -6.29
CA GLU A 115 -18.61 -3.75 -7.46
C GLU A 115 -17.90 -3.35 -8.75
N LEU A 116 -17.64 -4.33 -9.63
CA LEU A 116 -16.85 -4.13 -10.85
C LEU A 116 -17.54 -3.13 -11.81
N GLU A 117 -18.87 -3.18 -11.87
CA GLU A 117 -19.71 -2.23 -12.62
C GLU A 117 -19.71 -0.79 -12.06
N SER A 118 -19.09 -0.56 -10.89
CA SER A 118 -18.91 0.80 -10.37
C SER A 118 -17.80 1.56 -11.09
N PHE A 119 -16.96 0.90 -11.89
CA PHE A 119 -15.89 1.55 -12.66
C PHE A 119 -16.34 1.83 -14.09
N VAL A 120 -16.04 3.03 -14.60
CA VAL A 120 -16.44 3.45 -15.96
C VAL A 120 -15.54 2.81 -17.01
N ASN A 121 -14.25 2.68 -16.72
CA ASN A 121 -13.25 2.13 -17.62
C ASN A 121 -12.47 1.07 -16.85
N LEU A 122 -13.01 -0.15 -16.85
CA LEU A 122 -12.37 -1.32 -16.27
C LEU A 122 -11.50 -2.00 -17.32
N SER A 123 -10.26 -2.32 -16.97
CA SER A 123 -9.36 -3.08 -17.85
C SER A 123 -9.62 -4.59 -17.74
N GLN A 124 -9.25 -5.34 -18.79
CA GLN A 124 -9.58 -6.76 -18.91
C GLN A 124 -8.94 -7.61 -17.81
N GLU A 125 -7.79 -7.19 -17.29
CA GLU A 125 -7.02 -7.86 -16.25
C GLU A 125 -7.79 -7.99 -14.92
N TRP A 126 -8.82 -7.16 -14.69
CA TRP A 126 -9.64 -7.22 -13.49
C TRP A 126 -10.74 -8.29 -13.54
N HIS A 127 -10.97 -8.93 -14.70
CA HIS A 127 -11.88 -10.07 -14.82
C HIS A 127 -11.24 -11.42 -14.40
N ASP A 128 -10.07 -11.39 -13.76
CA ASP A 128 -9.38 -12.57 -13.24
C ASP A 128 -10.17 -13.22 -12.09
N ALA A 129 -10.49 -14.52 -12.22
CA ALA A 129 -11.20 -15.32 -11.20
C ALA A 129 -10.45 -15.37 -9.86
N ARG A 130 -9.13 -15.12 -9.86
CA ARG A 130 -8.34 -14.99 -8.64
C ARG A 130 -8.60 -13.69 -7.90
N MET A 131 -9.24 -12.69 -8.51
CA MET A 131 -9.55 -11.39 -7.90
C MET A 131 -11.04 -11.15 -7.70
N ILE A 132 -11.88 -11.81 -8.51
CA ILE A 132 -13.33 -11.62 -8.46
C ILE A 132 -14.07 -12.76 -7.78
N ILE A 133 -15.24 -12.46 -7.26
CA ILE A 133 -16.27 -13.43 -6.88
C ILE A 133 -17.62 -12.83 -7.30
N GLU A 134 -18.43 -13.60 -8.02
CA GLU A 134 -19.75 -13.16 -8.52
C GLU A 134 -19.72 -11.82 -9.28
N GLY A 135 -18.58 -11.52 -9.92
CA GLY A 135 -18.40 -10.28 -10.69
C GLY A 135 -17.99 -9.07 -9.87
N ASP A 136 -17.66 -9.21 -8.57
CA ASP A 136 -17.15 -8.12 -7.73
C ASP A 136 -15.67 -8.33 -7.36
N ILE A 137 -14.91 -7.23 -7.30
CA ILE A 137 -13.50 -7.26 -6.88
C ILE A 137 -13.45 -7.45 -5.37
N VAL A 138 -12.67 -8.45 -4.94
CA VAL A 138 -12.45 -8.76 -3.53
C VAL A 138 -11.10 -8.19 -3.08
N PRO A 139 -11.05 -7.10 -2.28
CA PRO A 139 -9.79 -6.48 -1.88
C PRO A 139 -8.81 -7.45 -1.23
N ALA A 140 -9.30 -8.38 -0.40
CA ALA A 140 -8.46 -9.41 0.23
C ALA A 140 -7.78 -10.33 -0.81
N LYS A 141 -8.46 -10.67 -1.90
CA LYS A 141 -7.87 -11.45 -3.00
C LYS A 141 -6.82 -10.64 -3.77
N VAL A 142 -7.09 -9.35 -4.01
CA VAL A 142 -6.11 -8.44 -4.64
C VAL A 142 -4.84 -8.36 -3.80
N VAL A 143 -4.97 -8.21 -2.48
CA VAL A 143 -3.84 -8.21 -1.54
C VAL A 143 -3.09 -9.54 -1.56
N ASN A 144 -3.78 -10.68 -1.59
CA ASN A 144 -3.14 -11.99 -1.66
C ASN A 144 -2.34 -12.16 -2.95
N VAL A 145 -2.91 -11.81 -4.10
CA VAL A 145 -2.19 -11.85 -5.38
C VAL A 145 -0.99 -10.91 -5.36
N PHE A 146 -1.14 -9.70 -4.81
CA PHE A 146 -0.01 -8.79 -4.65
C PHE A 146 1.10 -9.40 -3.77
N LYS A 147 0.73 -10.01 -2.65
CA LYS A 147 1.66 -10.67 -1.72
C LYS A 147 2.44 -11.79 -2.39
N GLU A 148 1.77 -12.64 -3.18
CA GLU A 148 2.43 -13.71 -3.94
C GLU A 148 3.48 -13.14 -4.91
N HIS A 149 3.13 -12.09 -5.66
CA HIS A 149 4.07 -11.43 -6.55
C HIS A 149 5.22 -10.79 -5.78
N LEU A 150 4.93 -10.14 -4.65
CA LEU A 150 5.94 -9.49 -3.81
C LEU A 150 6.95 -10.51 -3.25
N GLU A 151 6.48 -11.63 -2.72
CA GLU A 151 7.35 -12.71 -2.20
C GLU A 151 8.24 -13.29 -3.31
N ALA A 152 7.71 -13.45 -4.53
CA ALA A 152 8.50 -13.85 -5.67
C ALA A 152 9.54 -12.78 -6.06
N SER A 153 9.16 -11.51 -6.04
CA SER A 153 10.04 -10.38 -6.39
C SER A 153 11.16 -10.17 -5.36
N ILE A 154 10.91 -10.38 -4.06
CA ILE A 154 11.94 -10.35 -3.02
C ILE A 154 13.10 -11.32 -3.34
N LYS A 155 12.76 -12.52 -3.82
CA LYS A 155 13.76 -13.52 -4.25
C LYS A 155 14.49 -13.08 -5.52
N THR A 156 13.76 -12.58 -6.53
CA THR A 156 14.36 -12.10 -7.79
C THR A 156 15.32 -10.93 -7.56
N CYS A 157 14.93 -9.96 -6.73
CA CYS A 157 15.72 -8.78 -6.38
C CYS A 157 16.89 -9.07 -5.42
N ARG A 158 17.07 -10.34 -4.99
CA ARG A 158 18.14 -10.76 -4.05
C ARG A 158 18.12 -10.00 -2.73
N LEU A 159 16.93 -9.66 -2.25
CA LEU A 159 16.73 -8.95 -0.99
C LEU A 159 16.65 -9.90 0.22
N THR A 160 16.72 -11.21 -0.02
CA THR A 160 16.90 -12.21 1.02
C THR A 160 18.39 -12.32 1.36
N SER A 161 18.73 -12.01 2.61
CA SER A 161 20.03 -12.32 3.23
C SER A 161 20.26 -13.82 3.39
#